data_AF-A0A353FK70-F1
#
_entry.id   AF-A0A353FK70-F1
#
_cell.length_a   1.000
_cell.length_b   1.000
_cell.length_c   1.000
_cell.angle_alpha   90.00
_cell.angle_beta   90.00
_cell.angle_gamma   90.00
#
_symmetry.space_group_name_H-M   'P 1'
#
loop_
_entity.id
_entity.type
_entity.pdbx_description
1 polymer ?
#
loop_
_entity_poly.entity_id
_entity_poly.type
_entity_poly.pdbx_seq_one_letter_code
_entity_poly.pdbx_strand_id
1 'polypeptide(L)'
;MRTRLSEACAAYGSLGEEFSRAVVEAAAWAEETLRSGGAVFLLGNGGSAADAQHWAAELVGRYADEREPLNVQALTTNSSTITALVNDYPPNEVFERQVRAHVKKG
;
A
#
# COMPACT_ATOMS: atom_id res chain seq x y z
N MET A 1 22.21 -11.36 -15.44
CA MET A 1 21.63 -10.04 -15.76
C MET A 1 20.70 -10.07 -16.98
N ARG A 2 21.16 -10.47 -18.18
CA ARG A 2 20.30 -10.53 -19.39
C ARG A 2 19.04 -11.41 -19.22
N THR A 3 19.18 -12.59 -18.60
CA THR A 3 18.04 -13.48 -18.32
C THR A 3 16.98 -12.83 -17.42
N ARG A 4 17.41 -12.19 -16.32
CA ARG A 4 16.50 -11.50 -15.38
C ARG A 4 15.72 -10.35 -16.02
N LEU A 5 16.36 -9.57 -16.90
CA LEU A 5 15.69 -8.50 -17.64
C LEU A 5 14.67 -9.06 -18.63
N SER A 6 15.00 -10.16 -19.32
CA SER A 6 14.06 -10.82 -20.22
C SER A 6 12.85 -11.39 -19.48
N GLU A 7 13.06 -11.99 -18.29
CA GLU A 7 12.00 -12.47 -17.42
C GLU A 7 11.06 -11.33 -16.98
N ALA A 8 11.63 -10.18 -16.57
CA ALA A 8 10.84 -9.01 -16.20
C ALA A 8 10.01 -8.46 -17.37
N CYS A 9 10.61 -8.30 -18.55
CA CYS A 9 9.89 -7.87 -19.75
C CYS A 9 8.74 -8.83 -20.11
N ALA A 10 8.97 -10.14 -20.01
CA ALA A 10 7.93 -11.13 -20.27
C ALA A 10 6.80 -11.06 -19.23
N ALA A 11 7.14 -10.90 -17.94
CA ALA A 11 6.15 -10.74 -16.88
C ALA A 11 5.29 -9.48 -17.10
N TYR A 12 5.90 -8.32 -17.35
CA TYR A 12 5.15 -7.10 -17.67
C TYR A 12 4.34 -7.22 -18.96
N GLY A 13 4.89 -7.87 -19.99
CA GLY A 13 4.18 -8.12 -21.25
C GLY A 13 3.00 -9.08 -21.14
N SER A 14 2.97 -9.92 -20.09
CA SER A 14 1.84 -10.81 -19.78
C SER A 14 0.70 -10.13 -19.03
N LEU A 15 0.87 -8.89 -18.57
CA LEU A 15 -0.20 -8.14 -17.92
C LEU A 15 -1.27 -7.80 -18.95
N GLY A 16 -2.41 -8.47 -18.85
CA GLY A 16 -3.55 -8.31 -19.75
C GLY A 16 -4.66 -7.44 -19.16
N GLU A 17 -5.79 -7.42 -19.88
CA GLU A 17 -6.97 -6.62 -19.51
C GLU A 17 -7.49 -6.90 -18.10
N GLU A 18 -7.39 -8.15 -17.62
CA GLU A 18 -7.84 -8.52 -16.27
C GLU A 18 -7.03 -7.79 -15.19
N PHE A 19 -5.70 -7.70 -15.35
CA PHE A 19 -4.84 -6.95 -14.44
C PHE A 19 -5.19 -5.46 -14.47
N SER A 20 -5.34 -4.88 -15.67
CA SER A 20 -5.73 -3.48 -15.81
C SER A 20 -7.08 -3.19 -15.15
N ARG A 21 -8.05 -4.09 -15.30
CA ARG A 21 -9.36 -3.96 -14.64
C ARG A 21 -9.23 -3.96 -13.12
N ALA A 22 -8.45 -4.88 -12.55
CA ALA A 22 -8.23 -4.94 -11.11
C ALA A 22 -7.56 -3.67 -10.57
N VAL A 23 -6.61 -3.09 -11.30
CA VAL A 23 -5.96 -1.82 -10.93
C VAL A 23 -6.96 -0.66 -10.96
N VAL A 24 -7.79 -0.57 -11.99
CA VAL A 24 -8.82 0.49 -12.10
C VAL A 24 -9.85 0.36 -10.98
N GLU A 25 -10.29 -0.85 -10.66
CA GLU A 25 -11.25 -1.11 -9.58
C GLU A 25 -10.67 -0.72 -8.21
N ALA A 26 -9.43 -1.12 -7.91
CA ALA A 26 -8.76 -0.74 -6.69
C ALA A 26 -8.56 0.79 -6.56
N ALA A 27 -8.23 1.46 -7.67
CA ALA A 27 -8.10 2.91 -7.70
C ALA A 27 -9.45 3.61 -7.44
N ALA A 28 -10.55 3.09 -7.99
CA ALA A 28 -11.89 3.62 -7.77
C ALA A 28 -12.32 3.50 -6.30
N TRP A 29 -12.07 2.37 -5.64
CA TRP A 29 -12.35 2.20 -4.21
C TRP A 29 -11.54 3.16 -3.33
N ALA A 30 -10.27 3.37 -3.66
CA ALA A 30 -9.41 4.31 -2.95
C ALA A 30 -9.91 5.75 -3.14
N GLU A 31 -10.28 6.14 -4.36
CA GLU A 31 -10.83 7.45 -4.67
C GLU A 31 -12.13 7.70 -3.90
N GLU A 32 -13.09 6.77 -3.94
CA GLU A 32 -14.37 6.88 -3.23
C GLU A 32 -14.15 7.04 -1.72
N THR A 33 -13.27 6.22 -1.14
CA THR A 33 -12.94 6.28 0.30
C THR A 33 -12.33 7.61 0.69
N LEU A 34 -11.43 8.15 -0.13
CA LEU A 34 -10.78 9.43 0.17
C LEU A 34 -11.74 10.61 -0.01
N ARG A 35 -12.60 10.57 -1.04
CA ARG A 35 -13.62 11.61 -1.28
C ARG A 35 -14.67 11.66 -0.17
N SER A 36 -14.98 10.54 0.47
CA SER A 36 -15.90 10.48 1.61
C SER A 36 -15.25 10.87 2.95
N GLY A 37 -13.98 11.31 2.94
CA GLY A 37 -13.24 11.70 4.15
C GLY A 37 -12.63 10.52 4.92
N GLY A 38 -12.62 9.32 4.32
CA GLY A 38 -11.96 8.14 4.84
C GLY A 38 -10.44 8.18 4.70
N ALA A 39 -9.81 7.02 4.91
CA ALA A 39 -8.36 6.85 4.84
C ALA A 39 -8.00 5.56 4.11
N VAL A 40 -6.88 5.56 3.39
CA VAL A 40 -6.32 4.35 2.77
C VAL A 40 -5.10 3.89 3.56
N PHE A 41 -5.09 2.62 3.94
CA PHE A 41 -3.97 2.01 4.67
C PHE A 41 -3.24 1.00 3.79
N LEU A 42 -1.93 1.14 3.69
CA LEU A 42 -1.05 0.31 2.88
C LEU A 42 -0.15 -0.55 3.77
N LEU A 43 0.03 -1.81 3.41
CA LEU A 43 0.86 -2.76 4.16
C LEU A 43 1.48 -3.79 3.23
N GLY A 44 2.60 -4.37 3.66
CA GLY A 44 3.35 -5.36 2.90
C GLY A 44 4.61 -5.79 3.63
N ASN A 45 5.26 -6.83 3.13
CA ASN A 45 6.51 -7.36 3.70
C ASN A 45 7.66 -7.18 2.70
N GLY A 46 8.88 -6.93 3.20
CA GLY A 46 10.07 -6.81 2.36
C GLY A 46 9.95 -5.68 1.32
N GLY A 47 10.12 -6.00 0.04
CA GLY A 47 9.98 -5.04 -1.06
C GLY A 47 8.61 -4.36 -1.08
N SER A 48 7.52 -5.10 -0.82
CA SER A 48 6.17 -4.53 -0.77
C SER A 48 5.96 -3.59 0.42
N ALA A 49 6.77 -3.70 1.48
CA ALA A 49 6.76 -2.72 2.57
C ALA A 49 7.36 -1.38 2.12
N ALA A 50 8.39 -1.42 1.27
CA ALA A 50 8.99 -0.26 0.64
C ALA A 50 8.01 0.39 -0.35
N ASP A 51 7.30 -0.41 -1.14
CA ASP A 51 6.25 0.09 -2.03
C ASP A 51 5.13 0.76 -1.22
N ALA A 52 4.65 0.14 -0.13
CA ALA A 52 3.60 0.70 0.71
C ALA A 52 3.95 2.10 1.25
N GLN A 53 5.16 2.29 1.76
CA GLN A 53 5.60 3.60 2.24
C GLN A 53 5.87 4.59 1.09
N HIS A 54 6.30 4.12 -0.08
CA HIS A 54 6.49 4.98 -1.25
C HIS A 54 5.14 5.53 -1.72
N TRP A 55 4.14 4.67 -1.91
CA TRP A 55 2.78 5.08 -2.26
C TRP A 55 2.17 6.05 -1.25
N ALA A 56 2.31 5.77 0.05
CA ALA A 56 1.85 6.70 1.08
C ALA A 56 2.55 8.07 0.98
N ALA A 57 3.87 8.10 0.75
CA ALA A 57 4.63 9.34 0.60
C ALA A 57 4.18 10.15 -0.63
N GLU A 58 3.97 9.50 -1.78
CA GLU A 58 3.51 10.17 -3.00
C GLU A 58 2.08 10.72 -2.84
N LEU A 59 1.18 9.97 -2.22
CA LEU A 59 -0.22 10.35 -2.08
C LEU A 59 -0.47 11.39 -0.98
N VAL A 60 0.27 11.33 0.13
CA VAL A 60 0.26 12.41 1.14
C VAL A 60 0.96 13.65 0.58
N GLY A 61 2.04 13.46 -0.18
CA GLY A 61 2.71 14.52 -0.91
C GLY A 61 2.00 14.88 -2.21
N ARG A 62 2.82 15.23 -3.20
CA ARG A 62 2.37 15.79 -4.48
C ARG A 62 2.05 14.71 -5.53
N TYR A 63 2.83 13.63 -5.59
CA TYR A 63 2.88 12.70 -6.72
C TYR A 63 3.13 13.39 -8.07
N ALA A 64 2.07 13.88 -8.73
CA ALA A 64 2.13 14.54 -10.03
C ALA A 64 1.87 16.06 -9.90
N ASP A 65 0.67 16.42 -9.46
CA ASP A 65 0.16 17.80 -9.42
C ASP A 65 0.01 18.32 -7.98
N GLU A 66 0.11 19.64 -7.82
CA GLU A 66 -0.14 20.28 -6.52
C GLU A 66 -1.62 20.14 -6.13
N ARG A 67 -1.88 19.57 -4.95
CA ARG A 67 -3.23 19.37 -4.40
C ARG A 67 -3.18 19.22 -2.88
N GLU A 68 -4.36 19.26 -2.25
CA GLU A 68 -4.49 18.90 -0.84
C GLU A 68 -3.97 17.47 -0.58
N PRO A 69 -3.31 17.22 0.56
CA PRO A 69 -2.76 15.91 0.91
C PRO A 69 -3.88 14.88 1.06
N LEU A 70 -3.66 13.66 0.58
CA LEU A 70 -4.60 12.55 0.77
C LEU A 70 -4.32 11.84 2.09
N ASN A 71 -5.39 11.38 2.75
CA ASN A 71 -5.30 10.63 4.00
C ASN A 71 -4.86 9.18 3.75
N VAL A 72 -3.56 8.98 3.53
CA VAL A 72 -2.98 7.67 3.21
C VAL A 72 -1.84 7.36 4.19
N GLN A 73 -1.84 6.15 4.76
CA GLN A 73 -0.82 5.74 5.73
C GLN A 73 -0.27 4.35 5.43
N ALA A 74 1.05 4.19 5.49
CA ALA A 74 1.70 2.90 5.49
C ALA A 74 1.84 2.34 6.92
N LEU A 75 1.41 1.09 7.14
CA LEU A 75 1.50 0.39 8.43
C LEU A 75 2.87 -0.28 8.66
N THR A 76 3.86 0.07 7.84
CA THR A 76 5.19 -0.57 7.79
C THR A 76 6.30 0.34 8.31
N THR A 77 6.01 1.60 8.63
CA THR A 77 7.02 2.64 8.87
C THR A 77 7.35 2.88 10.34
N ASN A 78 6.40 2.67 11.25
CA ASN A 78 6.65 2.82 12.68
C ASN A 78 7.41 1.60 13.20
N SER A 79 8.74 1.70 13.21
CA SER A 79 9.61 0.61 13.64
C SER A 79 9.34 0.18 15.09
N SER A 80 9.04 1.10 16.00
CA SER A 80 8.70 0.76 17.39
C SER A 80 7.40 -0.04 17.48
N THR A 81 6.37 0.32 16.70
CA THR A 81 5.14 -0.48 16.64
C THR A 81 5.41 -1.86 16.06
N ILE A 82 6.13 -1.94 14.94
CA ILE A 82 6.42 -3.23 14.30
C ILE A 82 7.24 -4.15 15.21
N THR A 83 8.33 -3.67 15.81
CA THR A 83 9.20 -4.52 16.62
C THR A 83 8.53 -4.95 17.92
N ALA A 84 7.73 -4.08 18.56
CA ALA A 84 6.92 -4.48 19.72
C ALA A 84 5.90 -5.56 19.34
N LEU A 85 5.17 -5.37 18.24
CA LEU A 85 4.16 -6.35 17.83
C LEU A 85 4.76 -7.69 17.39
N VAL A 86 5.91 -7.68 16.71
CA VAL A 86 6.63 -8.91 16.34
C VAL A 86 7.18 -9.64 17.57
N ASN A 87 7.59 -8.91 18.61
CA ASN A 87 8.07 -9.49 19.86
C ASN A 87 6.95 -10.11 20.68
N ASP A 88 5.81 -9.41 20.76
CA ASP A 88 4.74 -9.72 21.72
C ASP A 88 3.65 -10.64 21.14
N TYR A 89 3.52 -10.72 19.81
CA TYR A 89 2.42 -11.42 19.14
C TYR A 89 2.86 -12.28 17.95
N PRO A 90 2.04 -13.26 17.54
CA PRO A 90 2.27 -14.02 16.31
C PRO A 90 2.42 -13.13 15.07
N PRO A 91 3.23 -13.53 14.06
CA PRO A 91 3.49 -12.71 12.88
C PRO A 91 2.25 -12.23 12.11
N ASN A 92 1.18 -13.04 12.08
CA ASN A 92 -0.08 -12.68 11.41
C ASN A 92 -0.84 -11.55 12.11
N GLU A 93 -0.56 -11.28 13.39
CA GLU A 93 -1.25 -10.25 14.16
C GLU A 93 -0.60 -8.85 14.03
N VAL A 94 0.60 -8.74 13.45
CA VAL A 94 1.38 -7.49 13.38
C VAL A 94 0.62 -6.39 12.63
N PHE A 95 0.04 -6.73 11.47
CA PHE A 95 -0.80 -5.78 10.74
C PHE A 95 -2.25 -5.77 11.23
N GLU A 96 -2.79 -6.92 11.64
CA GLU A 96 -4.16 -7.05 12.16
C GLU A 96 -4.43 -6.09 13.33
N ARG A 97 -3.47 -5.97 14.26
CA ARG A 97 -3.57 -5.06 15.41
C ARG A 97 -3.55 -3.61 15.02
N GLN A 98 -2.68 -3.23 14.09
CA GLN A 98 -2.62 -1.87 13.56
C GLN A 98 -3.90 -1.51 12.80
N VAL A 99 -4.44 -2.46 12.02
CA VAL A 99 -5.73 -2.31 11.33
C VAL A 99 -6.84 -2.07 12.36
N ARG A 100 -6.96 -2.93 13.38
CA ARG A 100 -7.96 -2.75 14.45
C ARG A 100 -7.84 -1.42 15.20
N ALA A 101 -6.62 -0.90 15.36
CA ALA A 101 -6.37 0.34 16.08
C ALA A 101 -6.66 1.60 15.25
N HIS A 102 -6.34 1.59 13.95
CA HIS A 102 -6.34 2.79 13.11
C HIS A 102 -7.47 2.84 12.09
N VAL A 103 -7.90 1.69 11.56
CA VAL A 103 -8.91 1.62 10.51
C VAL A 103 -10.29 1.80 11.15
N LYS A 104 -10.96 2.89 10.77
CA LYS A 104 -12.34 3.15 11.16
C LYS A 104 -13.29 2.52 10.14
N LYS A 105 -14.50 2.18 10.58
CA LYS A 105 -15.59 1.89 9.65
C LYS A 105 -15.86 3.15 8.82
N GLY A 106 -15.86 2.98 7.50
CA GLY A 106 -16.46 3.93 6.57
C GLY A 106 -17.98 3.90 6.66
#